data_AF-A0A2S9FKX2-F1
#
_entry.id   AF-A0A2S9FKX2-F1
#
_cell.length_a   1.000
_cell.length_b   1.000
_cell.length_c   1.000
_cell.angle_alpha   90.00
_cell.angle_beta   90.00
_cell.angle_gamma   90.00
#
_symmetry.space_group_name_H-M   'P 1'
#
loop_
_entity.id
_entity.type
_entity.pdbx_description
1 polymer ?
#
loop_
_entity_poly.entity_id
_entity_poly.type
_entity_poly.pdbx_seq_one_letter_code
_entity_poly.pdbx_strand_id
1 'polypeptide(L)'
;GATEQDRMGAWGGLYQHLHNAVTARIDQPPRDDMIDVLLSAEIDGEKLAFGDVVSNAMLLVQAGLETTASAMSFAYHYLATNPAERDRLIDDPDLLARAVEEFIRFAGSIHGIPRTVAKEVQMSGCTFSPGESVIVNYAAANRDEDEFPDAGRCILDRRDNRH
;
A
#
# COMPACT_ATOMS: atom_id res chain seq x y z
N GLY A 1 7.21 18.08 5.14
CA GLY A 1 8.04 19.30 5.26
C GLY A 1 7.84 20.19 4.05
N ALA A 2 7.89 21.51 4.26
CA ALA A 2 7.72 22.50 3.19
C ALA A 2 8.91 22.52 2.23
N THR A 3 10.10 22.10 2.70
CA THR A 3 11.32 22.02 1.89
C THR A 3 11.82 20.58 1.73
N GLU A 4 12.69 20.35 0.74
CA GLU A 4 13.39 19.08 0.55
C GLU A 4 14.28 18.71 1.75
N GLN A 5 14.96 19.72 2.31
CA GLN A 5 15.81 19.56 3.50
C GLN A 5 15.00 19.10 4.72
N ASP A 6 13.78 19.62 4.92
CA ASP A 6 12.89 19.15 5.99
C ASP A 6 12.50 17.68 5.80
N ARG A 7 12.26 17.26 4.55
CA ARG A 7 11.89 15.87 4.22
C ARG A 7 13.06 14.93 4.46
N MET A 8 14.27 15.30 4.02
CA MET A 8 15.49 14.53 4.28
C MET A 8 15.79 14.44 5.79
N GLY A 9 15.62 15.54 6.53
CA GLY A 9 15.78 15.55 7.99
C GLY A 9 14.79 14.63 8.70
N ALA A 10 13.51 14.69 8.31
CA ALA A 10 12.49 13.80 8.85
C ALA A 10 12.77 12.31 8.53
N TRP A 11 13.22 12.04 7.30
CA TRP A 11 13.57 10.68 6.86
C TRP A 11 14.75 10.13 7.67
N GLY A 12 15.81 10.91 7.84
CA GLY A 12 16.95 10.54 8.69
C GLY A 12 16.57 10.34 10.15
N GLY A 13 15.66 11.17 10.69
CA GLY A 13 15.15 11.01 12.05
C GLY A 13 14.37 9.71 12.26
N LEU A 14 13.49 9.36 11.31
CA LEU A 14 12.75 8.09 11.35
C LEU A 14 13.70 6.89 11.24
N TYR A 15 14.66 6.95 10.31
CA TYR A 15 15.68 5.90 10.16
C TYR A 15 16.45 5.70 11.48
N GLN A 16 16.92 6.79 12.10
CA GLN A 16 17.66 6.71 13.36
C GLN A 16 16.81 6.14 14.51
N HIS A 17 15.52 6.50 14.56
CA HIS A 17 14.60 5.94 15.54
C HIS A 17 14.46 4.41 15.39
N LEU A 18 14.26 3.93 14.16
CA LEU A 18 14.14 2.51 13.86
C LEU A 18 15.45 1.77 14.11
N HIS A 19 16.58 2.34 13.69
CA HIS A 19 17.91 1.81 13.99
C HIS A 19 18.06 1.57 15.49
N ASN A 20 17.79 2.58 16.33
CA ASN A 20 17.90 2.46 17.79
C ASN A 20 16.94 1.42 18.35
N ALA A 21 15.71 1.35 17.83
CA ALA A 21 14.73 0.35 18.24
C ALA A 21 15.20 -1.07 17.92
N VAL A 22 15.73 -1.32 16.72
CA VAL A 22 16.27 -2.63 16.32
C VAL A 22 17.52 -2.96 17.15
N THR A 23 18.45 -2.03 17.34
CA THR A 23 19.63 -2.24 18.20
C THR A 23 19.23 -2.67 19.61
N ALA A 24 18.23 -2.01 20.21
CA ALA A 24 17.76 -2.34 21.55
C ALA A 24 17.09 -3.72 21.65
N ARG A 25 16.71 -4.35 20.52
CA ARG A 25 16.08 -5.68 20.48
C ARG A 25 17.09 -6.83 20.42
N ILE A 26 18.30 -6.60 19.91
CA ILE A 26 19.29 -7.68 19.62
C ILE A 26 19.56 -8.56 20.86
N ASP A 27 19.71 -7.94 22.03
CA ASP A 27 20.06 -8.64 23.27
C ASP A 27 18.86 -8.90 24.19
N GLN A 28 17.63 -8.72 23.69
CA GLN A 28 16.40 -8.91 24.46
C GLN A 28 15.71 -10.22 24.06
N PRO A 29 14.92 -10.84 24.96
CA PRO A 29 14.05 -11.94 24.59
C PRO A 29 13.11 -11.53 23.44
N PRO A 30 12.86 -12.42 22.46
CA PRO A 30 11.91 -12.16 21.38
C PRO A 30 10.52 -11.83 21.94
N ARG A 31 9.83 -10.91 21.27
CA ARG A 31 8.46 -10.48 21.58
C ARG A 31 7.42 -11.00 20.58
N ASP A 32 7.87 -11.75 19.58
CA ASP A 32 7.03 -12.29 18.50
C ASP A 32 6.42 -11.18 17.64
N ASP A 33 7.25 -10.21 17.27
CA ASP A 33 6.85 -9.14 16.34
C ASP A 33 7.76 -9.05 15.11
N MET A 34 7.42 -8.11 14.22
CA MET A 34 8.08 -7.95 12.93
C MET A 34 9.59 -7.67 13.04
N ILE A 35 10.06 -7.01 14.10
CA ILE A 35 11.51 -6.80 14.29
C ILE A 35 12.19 -8.13 14.58
N ASP A 36 11.56 -9.00 15.38
CA ASP A 36 12.11 -10.32 15.69
C ASP A 36 12.08 -11.23 14.46
N VAL A 37 11.03 -11.14 13.63
CA VAL A 37 10.96 -11.84 12.34
C VAL A 37 12.13 -11.41 11.44
N LEU A 38 12.40 -10.10 11.32
CA LEU A 38 13.51 -9.60 10.49
C LEU A 38 14.88 -9.97 11.06
N LEU A 39 15.07 -9.91 12.39
CA LEU A 39 16.31 -10.32 13.06
C LEU A 39 16.57 -11.83 12.95
N SER A 40 15.52 -12.63 12.87
CA SER A 40 15.62 -14.09 12.72
C SER A 40 15.64 -14.55 11.27
N ALA A 41 15.27 -13.70 10.30
CA ALA A 41 15.22 -14.04 8.89
C ALA A 41 16.59 -14.48 8.34
N GLU A 42 16.55 -15.52 7.50
CA GLU A 42 17.70 -16.05 6.78
C GLU A 42 17.38 -16.12 5.28
N ILE A 43 18.35 -15.72 4.45
CA ILE A 43 18.32 -15.88 3.00
C ILE A 43 19.52 -16.75 2.63
N ASP A 44 19.28 -17.85 1.94
CA ASP A 44 20.32 -18.83 1.56
C ASP A 44 21.15 -19.34 2.76
N GLY A 45 20.53 -19.39 3.95
CA GLY A 45 21.15 -19.83 5.20
C GLY A 45 21.96 -18.75 5.94
N GLU A 46 21.99 -17.52 5.44
CA GLU A 46 22.66 -16.38 6.07
C GLU A 46 21.66 -15.40 6.68
N LYS A 47 21.98 -14.89 7.88
CA LYS A 47 21.19 -13.83 8.52
C LYS A 47 21.24 -12.56 7.69
N LEU A 48 20.13 -11.82 7.67
CA LEU A 48 20.10 -10.48 7.10
C LEU A 48 21.16 -9.59 7.75
N ALA A 49 21.83 -8.77 6.94
CA ALA A 49 22.70 -7.74 7.47
C ALA A 49 21.88 -6.76 8.32
N PHE A 50 22.47 -6.24 9.39
CA PHE A 50 21.76 -5.33 10.29
C PHE A 50 21.18 -4.10 9.56
N GLY A 51 21.90 -3.56 8.57
CA GLY A 51 21.40 -2.47 7.73
C GLY A 51 20.15 -2.85 6.92
N ASP A 52 20.06 -4.09 6.45
CA ASP A 52 18.88 -4.60 5.73
C ASP A 52 17.70 -4.79 6.66
N VAL A 53 17.93 -5.24 7.90
CA VAL A 53 16.88 -5.32 8.93
C VAL A 53 16.26 -3.95 9.18
N VAL A 54 17.10 -2.92 9.41
CA VAL A 54 16.62 -1.55 9.64
C VAL A 54 15.90 -1.01 8.40
N SER A 55 16.44 -1.24 7.21
CA SER A 55 15.85 -0.77 5.95
C SER A 55 14.49 -1.42 5.66
N ASN A 56 14.35 -2.72 5.92
CA ASN A 56 13.07 -3.42 5.80
C ASN A 56 12.07 -2.96 6.86
N ALA A 57 12.50 -2.75 8.10
CA ALA A 57 11.64 -2.17 9.14
C ALA A 57 11.12 -0.79 8.73
N MET A 58 11.97 0.04 8.11
CA MET A 58 11.58 1.35 7.59
C MET A 58 10.56 1.24 6.45
N LEU A 59 10.78 0.31 5.50
CA LEU A 59 9.83 0.04 4.43
C LEU A 59 8.45 -0.34 4.97
N LEU A 60 8.40 -1.22 5.98
CA LEU A 60 7.14 -1.68 6.56
C LEU A 60 6.39 -0.57 7.29
N VAL A 61 7.10 0.27 8.05
CA VAL A 61 6.48 1.44 8.70
C VAL A 61 5.92 2.39 7.67
N GLN A 62 6.68 2.72 6.61
CA GLN A 62 6.21 3.63 5.58
C GLN A 62 5.03 3.06 4.79
N ALA A 63 5.11 1.79 4.40
CA ALA A 63 4.06 1.11 3.65
C ALA A 63 2.76 1.04 4.45
N GLY A 64 2.83 0.67 5.73
CA GLY A 64 1.65 0.47 6.56
C GLY A 64 1.00 1.75 7.07
N LEU A 65 1.79 2.81 7.33
CA LEU A 65 1.31 4.01 8.01
C LEU A 65 0.38 4.86 7.14
N GLU A 66 0.82 5.23 5.94
CA GLU A 66 0.07 6.18 5.10
C GLU A 66 -1.04 5.50 4.28
N THR A 67 -0.76 4.32 3.71
CA THR A 67 -1.69 3.66 2.78
C THR A 67 -2.94 3.17 3.49
N THR A 68 -2.78 2.46 4.60
CA THR A 68 -3.89 1.92 5.42
C THR A 68 -4.71 3.04 6.03
N ALA A 69 -4.05 4.08 6.58
CA ALA A 69 -4.74 5.22 7.17
C ALA A 69 -5.61 5.96 6.15
N SER A 70 -5.11 6.12 4.92
CA SER A 70 -5.85 6.79 3.84
C SER A 70 -7.05 5.95 3.38
N ALA A 71 -6.87 4.63 3.19
CA ALA A 71 -7.96 3.72 2.82
C ALA A 71 -9.07 3.67 3.89
N MET A 72 -8.69 3.55 5.18
CA MET A 72 -9.65 3.60 6.29
C MET A 72 -10.35 4.95 6.38
N SER A 73 -9.63 6.05 6.18
CA SER A 73 -10.19 7.40 6.22
C SER A 73 -11.28 7.58 5.16
N PHE A 74 -11.04 7.06 3.94
CA PHE A 74 -12.05 7.05 2.90
C PHE A 74 -13.27 6.20 3.30
N ALA A 75 -13.06 4.95 3.74
CA ALA A 75 -14.15 4.06 4.13
C ALA A 75 -15.04 4.67 5.22
N TYR A 76 -14.43 5.24 6.27
CA TYR A 76 -15.17 5.92 7.34
C TYR A 76 -15.91 7.16 6.85
N HIS A 77 -15.28 7.98 6.01
CA HIS A 77 -15.95 9.14 5.43
C HIS A 77 -17.16 8.72 4.56
N TYR A 78 -17.00 7.69 3.74
CA TYR A 78 -18.06 7.16 2.90
C TYR A 78 -19.24 6.66 3.76
N LEU A 79 -18.99 5.83 4.77
CA LEU A 79 -20.05 5.30 5.64
C LEU A 79 -20.70 6.39 6.51
N ALA A 80 -19.94 7.42 6.93
CA ALA A 80 -20.48 8.56 7.67
C ALA A 80 -21.40 9.45 6.82
N THR A 81 -21.17 9.51 5.51
CA THR A 81 -21.93 10.33 4.56
C THR A 81 -23.00 9.55 3.79
N ASN A 82 -23.01 8.21 3.90
CA ASN A 82 -23.99 7.31 3.28
C ASN A 82 -24.62 6.40 4.35
N PRO A 83 -25.51 6.92 5.21
CA PRO A 83 -26.05 6.17 6.35
C PRO A 83 -26.81 4.91 5.95
N ALA A 84 -27.48 4.89 4.81
CA ALA A 84 -28.17 3.69 4.32
C ALA A 84 -27.21 2.53 4.01
N GLU A 85 -26.04 2.82 3.41
CA GLU A 85 -25.01 1.80 3.16
C GLU A 85 -24.33 1.36 4.45
N ARG A 86 -24.14 2.26 5.41
CA ARG A 86 -23.68 1.91 6.76
C ARG A 86 -24.64 0.96 7.46
N ASP A 87 -25.93 1.29 7.46
CA ASP A 87 -26.94 0.48 8.13
C ASP A 87 -27.06 -0.89 7.43
N ARG A 88 -27.00 -0.93 6.09
CA ARG A 88 -26.91 -2.18 5.31
C ARG A 88 -25.71 -3.04 5.72
N LEU A 89 -24.54 -2.45 5.92
CA LEU A 89 -23.33 -3.17 6.31
C LEU A 89 -23.39 -3.70 7.76
N ILE A 90 -24.12 -3.01 8.64
CA ILE A 90 -24.40 -3.45 10.01
C ILE A 90 -25.36 -4.64 10.01
N ASP A 91 -26.40 -4.57 9.17
CA ASP A 91 -27.44 -5.61 9.08
C ASP A 91 -26.95 -6.87 8.33
N ASP A 92 -25.98 -6.74 7.42
CA ASP A 92 -25.37 -7.84 6.67
C ASP A 92 -23.83 -7.85 6.79
N PRO A 93 -23.27 -8.42 7.87
CA PRO A 93 -21.82 -8.50 8.09
C PRO A 93 -21.07 -9.30 7.01
N ASP A 94 -21.72 -10.22 6.31
CA ASP A 94 -21.11 -11.01 5.24
C ASP A 94 -20.79 -10.14 3.99
N LEU A 95 -21.34 -8.93 3.92
CA LEU A 95 -21.00 -7.92 2.92
C LEU A 95 -19.64 -7.26 3.18
N LEU A 96 -19.13 -7.28 4.42
CA LEU A 96 -17.95 -6.51 4.83
C LEU A 96 -16.72 -6.82 3.99
N ALA A 97 -16.45 -8.11 3.72
CA ALA A 97 -15.30 -8.50 2.91
C ALA A 97 -15.35 -7.86 1.52
N ARG A 98 -16.52 -7.87 0.85
CA ARG A 98 -16.70 -7.26 -0.48
C ARG A 98 -16.66 -5.73 -0.43
N ALA A 99 -17.22 -5.14 0.62
CA ALA A 99 -17.19 -3.70 0.81
C ALA A 99 -15.74 -3.18 0.96
N VAL A 100 -14.88 -3.90 1.67
CA VAL A 100 -13.45 -3.57 1.81
C VAL A 100 -12.77 -3.56 0.45
N GLU A 101 -12.96 -4.60 -0.36
CA GLU A 101 -12.43 -4.65 -1.73
C GLU A 101 -12.93 -3.47 -2.57
N GLU A 102 -14.21 -3.08 -2.43
CA GLU A 102 -14.75 -1.95 -3.18
C GLU A 102 -14.17 -0.60 -2.72
N PHE A 103 -13.94 -0.40 -1.42
CA PHE A 103 -13.30 0.80 -0.92
C PHE A 103 -11.88 0.96 -1.48
N ILE A 104 -11.13 -0.15 -1.58
CA ILE A 104 -9.77 -0.15 -2.11
C ILE A 104 -9.79 0.11 -3.63
N ARG A 105 -10.68 -0.52 -4.39
CA ARG A 105 -10.85 -0.20 -5.83
C ARG A 105 -11.17 1.28 -6.02
N PHE A 106 -12.18 1.77 -5.32
CA PHE A 106 -12.76 3.09 -5.61
C PHE A 106 -11.88 4.26 -5.17
N ALA A 107 -11.14 4.11 -4.07
CA ALA A 107 -10.35 5.17 -3.44
C ALA A 107 -9.04 4.65 -2.81
N GLY A 108 -8.39 3.68 -3.46
CA GLY A 108 -7.08 3.19 -3.06
C GLY A 108 -6.02 4.29 -3.02
N SER A 109 -5.16 4.25 -2.01
CA SER A 109 -4.18 5.30 -1.70
C SER A 109 -3.05 5.42 -2.73
N ILE A 110 -2.81 4.37 -3.52
CA ILE A 110 -1.76 4.31 -4.55
C ILE A 110 -2.42 4.46 -5.92
N HIS A 111 -2.25 5.62 -6.55
CA HIS A 111 -2.86 5.91 -7.86
C HIS A 111 -2.13 5.27 -9.03
N GLY A 112 -0.86 4.91 -8.84
CA GLY A 112 -0.07 4.23 -9.85
C GLY A 112 1.38 4.08 -9.45
N ILE A 113 2.08 3.20 -10.16
CA ILE A 113 3.49 2.91 -9.90
C ILE A 113 4.31 2.97 -11.19
N PRO A 114 5.52 3.54 -11.16
CA PRO A 114 6.38 3.58 -12.32
C PRO A 114 6.97 2.19 -12.61
N ARG A 115 7.26 1.95 -13.88
CA ARG A 115 7.99 0.81 -14.40
C ARG A 115 8.99 1.29 -15.44
N THR A 116 10.13 0.63 -15.50
CA THR A 116 11.12 0.86 -16.55
C THR A 116 10.98 -0.20 -17.61
N VAL A 117 10.88 0.22 -18.87
CA VAL A 117 10.79 -0.66 -20.02
C VAL A 117 12.11 -1.42 -20.16
N ALA A 118 12.07 -2.74 -19.98
CA ALA A 118 13.28 -3.57 -20.00
C ALA A 118 13.76 -3.92 -21.42
N LYS A 119 12.81 -4.05 -22.35
CA LYS A 119 13.03 -4.39 -23.76
C LYS A 119 11.96 -3.70 -24.59
N GLU A 120 12.26 -3.47 -25.86
CA GLU A 120 11.27 -2.90 -26.78
C GLU A 120 10.01 -3.76 -26.81
N VAL A 121 8.85 -3.13 -26.68
CA VAL A 121 7.56 -3.81 -26.69
C VAL A 121 6.51 -2.95 -27.39
N GLN A 122 5.68 -3.59 -28.21
CA GLN A 122 4.50 -2.97 -28.79
C GLN A 122 3.26 -3.37 -27.98
N MET A 123 2.53 -2.37 -27.47
CA MET A 123 1.32 -2.57 -26.68
C MET A 123 0.33 -1.44 -26.96
N SER A 124 -0.93 -1.80 -27.19
CA SER A 124 -2.03 -0.86 -27.47
C SER A 124 -1.73 0.15 -28.60
N GLY A 125 -0.98 -0.28 -29.63
CA GLY A 125 -0.58 0.57 -30.76
C GLY A 125 0.60 1.50 -30.48
N CYS A 126 1.16 1.50 -29.26
CA CYS A 126 2.35 2.25 -28.88
C CYS A 126 3.59 1.36 -28.90
N THR A 127 4.73 1.91 -29.32
CA THR A 127 6.04 1.27 -29.16
C THR A 127 6.74 1.87 -27.96
N PHE A 128 7.11 1.03 -27.00
CA PHE A 128 7.84 1.41 -25.80
C PHE A 128 9.30 0.98 -25.94
N SER A 129 10.22 1.91 -25.75
CA SER A 129 11.66 1.69 -25.95
C SER A 129 12.36 1.36 -24.62
N PRO A 130 13.41 0.53 -24.63
CA PRO A 130 14.19 0.23 -23.41
C PRO A 130 14.66 1.50 -22.69
N GLY A 131 14.50 1.53 -21.36
CA GLY A 131 14.89 2.66 -20.51
C GLY A 131 13.82 3.74 -20.34
N GLU A 132 12.74 3.72 -21.12
CA GLU A 132 11.59 4.59 -20.88
C GLU A 132 10.92 4.26 -19.53
N SER A 133 10.40 5.30 -18.88
CA SER A 133 9.59 5.16 -17.67
C SER A 133 8.11 5.27 -18.04
N VAL A 134 7.33 4.27 -17.64
CA VAL A 134 5.87 4.23 -17.83
C VAL A 134 5.19 4.14 -16.47
N ILE A 135 4.02 4.76 -16.32
CA ILE A 135 3.22 4.63 -15.09
C ILE A 135 2.08 3.67 -15.35
N VAL A 136 1.99 2.63 -14.53
CA VAL A 136 0.79 1.79 -14.44
C VAL A 136 -0.21 2.55 -13.57
N ASN A 137 -1.24 3.12 -14.20
CA ASN A 137 -2.21 4.00 -13.54
C ASN A 137 -3.42 3.21 -13.03
N TYR A 138 -3.35 2.77 -11.78
CA TYR A 138 -4.43 2.06 -11.11
C TYR A 138 -5.68 2.92 -10.94
N ALA A 139 -5.53 4.22 -10.67
CA ALA A 139 -6.68 5.10 -10.48
C ALA A 139 -7.54 5.21 -11.74
N ALA A 140 -6.90 5.23 -12.92
CA ALA A 140 -7.61 5.20 -14.19
C ALA A 140 -8.24 3.82 -14.45
N ALA A 141 -7.46 2.74 -14.29
CA ALA A 141 -7.95 1.36 -14.50
C ALA A 141 -9.16 1.03 -13.60
N ASN A 142 -9.11 1.43 -12.33
CA ASN A 142 -10.20 1.24 -11.38
C ASN A 142 -11.46 2.04 -11.74
N ARG A 143 -11.37 3.00 -12.66
CA ARG A 143 -12.50 3.80 -13.17
C ARG A 143 -12.88 3.45 -14.60
N ASP A 144 -12.29 2.41 -15.18
CA ASP A 144 -12.62 1.93 -16.51
C ASP A 144 -14.01 1.26 -16.51
N GLU A 145 -14.94 1.79 -17.32
CA GLU A 145 -16.32 1.28 -17.41
C GLU A 145 -16.42 -0.02 -18.20
N ASP A 146 -15.42 -0.34 -19.03
CA ASP A 146 -15.36 -1.61 -19.76
C ASP A 146 -15.04 -2.77 -18.81
N GLU A 147 -14.29 -2.51 -17.72
CA GLU A 147 -13.95 -3.50 -16.69
C GLU A 147 -14.92 -3.44 -15.49
N PHE A 148 -15.37 -2.24 -15.11
CA PHE A 148 -16.25 -2.02 -13.96
C PHE A 148 -17.50 -1.26 -14.37
N PRO A 149 -18.65 -1.93 -14.56
CA PRO A 149 -19.91 -1.23 -14.77
C PRO A 149 -20.20 -0.26 -13.62
N ASP A 150 -20.66 0.94 -13.94
CA ASP A 150 -20.84 2.05 -12.99
C ASP A 150 -19.55 2.37 -12.20
N ALA A 151 -18.37 2.36 -12.84
CA ALA A 151 -17.06 2.49 -12.19
C ALA A 151 -16.92 3.76 -11.31
N GLY A 152 -17.64 4.82 -11.68
CA GLY A 152 -17.72 6.10 -10.96
C GLY A 152 -18.53 6.05 -9.65
N ARG A 153 -19.12 4.90 -9.30
CA ARG A 153 -19.84 4.68 -8.04
C ARG A 153 -19.10 3.65 -7.18
N CYS A 154 -19.16 3.85 -5.87
CA CYS A 154 -18.77 2.85 -4.88
C CYS A 154 -19.99 1.95 -4.60
N ILE A 155 -19.89 0.67 -4.96
CA ILE A 155 -20.94 -0.34 -4.90
C ILE A 155 -20.45 -1.48 -3.99
N LEU A 156 -20.90 -1.50 -2.73
CA LEU A 156 -20.33 -2.36 -1.68
C LEU A 156 -20.44 -3.86 -1.97
N ASP A 157 -21.40 -4.28 -2.79
CA ASP A 157 -21.64 -5.68 -3.16
C ASP A 157 -21.12 -6.05 -4.56
N ARG A 158 -20.27 -5.21 -5.17
CA ARG A 158 -19.61 -5.51 -6.46
C ARG A 158 -18.94 -6.89 -6.40
N ARG A 159 -19.36 -7.78 -7.31
CA ARG A 159 -18.87 -9.17 -7.34
C ARG A 159 -17.56 -9.31 -8.10
N ASP A 160 -17.50 -8.70 -9.28
CA ASP A 160 -16.30 -8.67 -10.11
C ASP A 160 -15.49 -7.42 -9.74
N ASN A 161 -14.53 -7.60 -8.85
CA ASN A 161 -13.74 -6.52 -8.27
C ASN A 161 -12.24 -6.86 -8.22
N ARG A 162 -11.63 -7.02 -9.40
CA ARG A 162 -10.20 -7.31 -9.54
C ARG A 162 -9.42 -6.02 -9.66
N HIS A 163 -8.82 -5.56 -8.56
CA HIS A 163 -8.04 -4.33 -8.49
C HIS A 163 -6.66 -4.57 -7.87
#